data_AF-A0A0D2AIL7-F1
#
_entry.id   AF-A0A0D2AIL7-F1
#
_cell.length_a   1.000
_cell.length_b   1.000
_cell.length_c   1.000
_cell.angle_alpha   90.00
_cell.angle_beta   90.00
_cell.angle_gamma   90.00
#
_symmetry.space_group_name_H-M   'P 1'
#
loop_
_entity.id
_entity.type
_entity.pdbx_description
1 polymer ?
#
loop_
_entity_poly.entity_id
_entity_poly.type
_entity_poly.pdbx_seq_one_letter_code
_entity_poly.pdbx_strand_id
1 'polypeptide(L)'
;MISPTESFVDNLAAQATVKIYGDISIIALPGVETLPESQRITVLKKAEQRLISDHPDADALELRLQTITPPPDEGEDDEESRLLEAQARQDLESDGCPPCYPPHLDVPVRNPPEEYRQIVEYWKSFSSTDDVVLCAQRSDWRKFRESQRRLRYRYRNKSFSMFVDELRERRRAHGLDGNVHLLLDPQQQSQQQNWIEFQDYHLRLHELQEKKRDGLQTDLDNNQREASDTDMEGSAYATQQERAIRQRLEYAEKTLRWHEVILRWIEQCRVAMDPLPPTPFEKGSGDQNSSSNRQWRSKRWNTPTVLGKARVSKSTPKGRNIRTRPFKAAMSKPLSVDSAVTMPSGTGQMPKRREIKPRRAKEKALGQLLPQRVAKANRFADTGTKSRSRAQCSCDGPIRDQARPHHRLATQRPHPTPRTIKTRSQRISRAPVRWAPE
;
A
#
# COMPACT_ATOMS: atom_id res chain seq x y z
N MET A 1 22.41 -4.74 -23.45
CA MET A 1 23.05 -5.71 -22.53
C MET A 1 22.07 -6.85 -22.34
N ILE A 2 22.47 -8.07 -22.69
CA ILE A 2 21.62 -9.26 -22.58
C ILE A 2 21.70 -9.69 -21.11
N SER A 3 20.56 -9.76 -20.43
CA SER A 3 20.53 -10.35 -19.08
C SER A 3 20.88 -11.83 -19.21
N PRO A 4 21.75 -12.39 -18.37
CA PRO A 4 22.10 -13.80 -18.43
C PRO A 4 20.82 -14.63 -18.34
N THR A 5 20.76 -15.69 -19.14
CA THR A 5 19.65 -16.63 -19.07
C THR A 5 19.64 -17.28 -17.69
N GLU A 6 18.45 -17.58 -17.16
CA GLU A 6 18.30 -18.23 -15.86
C GLU A 6 19.12 -19.53 -15.76
N SER A 7 19.20 -20.26 -16.88
CA SER A 7 20.04 -21.45 -17.05
C SER A 7 21.54 -21.20 -16.80
N PHE A 8 22.06 -20.02 -17.11
CA PHE A 8 23.46 -19.67 -16.86
C PHE A 8 23.71 -19.46 -15.37
N VAL A 9 22.80 -18.78 -14.68
CA VAL A 9 22.85 -18.59 -13.23
C VAL A 9 22.75 -19.94 -12.52
N ASP A 10 21.84 -20.81 -12.97
CA ASP A 10 21.69 -22.16 -12.41
C ASP A 10 22.90 -23.04 -12.65
N ASN A 11 23.52 -22.97 -13.84
CA ASN A 11 24.71 -23.75 -14.14
C ASN A 11 25.92 -23.30 -13.32
N LEU A 12 26.08 -21.99 -13.09
CA LEU A 12 27.15 -21.48 -12.22
C LEU A 12 26.88 -21.81 -10.74
N ALA A 13 25.65 -21.69 -10.28
CA ALA A 13 25.28 -22.07 -8.93
C ALA A 13 25.48 -23.59 -8.68
N ALA A 14 25.30 -24.43 -9.71
CA ALA A 14 25.59 -25.87 -9.62
C ALA A 14 27.07 -26.19 -9.40
N GLN A 15 27.96 -25.28 -9.81
CA GLN A 15 29.41 -25.45 -9.69
C GLN A 15 29.94 -24.96 -8.32
N ALA A 16 29.05 -24.49 -7.44
CA ALA A 16 29.40 -24.09 -6.09
C ALA A 16 29.97 -25.29 -5.32
N THR A 17 31.13 -25.08 -4.70
CA THR A 17 31.75 -26.08 -3.82
C THR A 17 32.05 -25.45 -2.47
N VAL A 18 31.83 -26.18 -1.39
CA VAL A 18 32.22 -25.74 -0.05
C VAL A 18 33.65 -26.21 0.20
N LYS A 19 34.59 -25.28 0.34
CA LYS A 19 35.97 -25.57 0.74
C LYS A 19 36.12 -25.31 2.24
N ILE A 20 36.59 -26.31 2.97
CA ILE A 20 36.79 -26.23 4.42
C ILE A 20 38.26 -25.91 4.69
N TYR A 21 38.52 -24.84 5.44
CA TYR A 21 39.82 -24.36 5.87
C TYR A 21 39.83 -24.24 7.40
N GLY A 22 40.19 -25.32 8.09
CA GLY A 22 40.03 -25.41 9.54
C GLY A 22 38.54 -25.34 9.91
N ASP A 23 38.18 -24.40 10.78
CA ASP A 23 36.80 -24.21 11.23
C ASP A 23 35.96 -23.37 10.27
N ILE A 24 36.59 -22.82 9.21
CA ILE A 24 35.95 -21.92 8.24
C ILE A 24 35.55 -22.71 6.99
N SER A 25 34.28 -22.59 6.59
CA SER A 25 33.76 -23.07 5.31
C SER A 25 33.58 -21.90 4.34
N ILE A 26 34.14 -22.00 3.14
CA ILE A 26 34.04 -20.96 2.10
C ILE A 26 33.32 -21.56 0.89
N ILE A 27 32.28 -20.89 0.41
CA ILE A 27 31.62 -21.24 -0.85
C ILE A 27 32.49 -20.71 -2.01
N ALA A 28 33.12 -21.62 -2.74
CA ALA A 28 33.90 -21.31 -3.93
C ALA A 28 33.03 -21.45 -5.19
N LEU A 29 32.91 -20.36 -5.95
CA LEU A 29 32.18 -20.27 -7.21
C LEU A 29 33.16 -19.90 -8.34
N PRO A 30 33.66 -20.86 -9.13
CA PRO A 30 34.60 -20.56 -10.20
C PRO A 30 33.97 -19.65 -11.27
N GLY A 31 34.66 -18.58 -11.66
CA GLY A 31 34.24 -17.68 -12.74
C GLY A 31 33.24 -16.58 -12.33
N VAL A 32 32.82 -16.52 -11.07
CA VAL A 32 31.85 -15.52 -10.57
C VAL A 32 32.41 -14.09 -10.66
N GLU A 33 33.73 -13.94 -10.57
CA GLU A 33 34.48 -12.69 -10.70
C GLU A 33 34.29 -11.99 -12.05
N THR A 34 33.92 -12.72 -13.11
CA THR A 34 33.67 -12.16 -14.44
C THR A 34 32.29 -11.51 -14.57
N LEU A 35 31.41 -11.69 -13.57
CA LEU A 35 30.03 -11.23 -13.62
C LEU A 35 29.84 -9.83 -13.01
N PRO A 36 28.87 -9.05 -13.53
CA PRO A 36 28.35 -7.87 -12.86
C PRO A 36 27.86 -8.19 -11.44
N GLU A 37 27.99 -7.23 -10.53
CA GLU A 37 27.65 -7.37 -9.10
C GLU A 37 26.24 -7.91 -8.84
N SER A 38 25.23 -7.40 -9.54
CA SER A 38 23.85 -7.88 -9.40
C SER A 38 23.68 -9.36 -9.75
N GLN A 39 24.47 -9.87 -10.70
CA GLN A 39 24.48 -11.28 -11.08
C GLN A 39 25.26 -12.12 -10.08
N ARG A 40 26.37 -11.61 -9.54
CA ARG A 40 27.14 -12.28 -8.48
C ARG A 40 26.28 -12.58 -7.26
N ILE A 41 25.49 -11.60 -6.79
CA ILE A 41 24.57 -11.78 -5.65
C ILE A 41 23.52 -12.86 -5.98
N THR A 42 22.98 -12.87 -7.20
CA THR A 42 21.95 -13.84 -7.60
C THR A 42 22.53 -15.26 -7.68
N VAL A 43 23.72 -15.43 -8.26
CA VAL A 43 24.43 -16.71 -8.32
C VAL A 43 24.78 -17.21 -6.91
N LEU A 44 25.26 -16.32 -6.03
CA LEU A 44 25.59 -16.66 -4.64
C LEU A 44 24.35 -17.17 -3.88
N LYS A 45 23.21 -16.46 -3.95
CA LYS A 45 21.97 -16.89 -3.30
C LYS A 45 21.47 -18.24 -3.81
N LYS A 46 21.53 -18.49 -5.12
CA LYS A 46 21.15 -19.79 -5.69
C LYS A 46 22.13 -20.90 -5.27
N ALA A 47 23.41 -20.59 -5.17
CA ALA A 47 24.44 -21.51 -4.70
C ALA A 47 24.23 -21.88 -3.23
N GLU A 48 23.99 -20.90 -2.36
CA GLU A 48 23.64 -21.10 -0.95
C GLU A 48 22.39 -21.96 -0.82
N GLN A 49 21.31 -21.63 -1.53
CA GLN A 49 20.06 -22.38 -1.48
C GLN A 49 20.25 -23.85 -1.88
N ARG A 50 21.06 -24.13 -2.91
CA ARG A 50 21.38 -25.50 -3.32
C ARG A 50 22.22 -26.23 -2.29
N LEU A 51 23.29 -25.59 -1.82
CA LEU A 51 24.17 -26.19 -0.82
C LEU A 51 23.42 -26.51 0.48
N ILE A 52 22.48 -25.67 0.89
CA ILE A 52 21.59 -25.93 2.04
C ILE A 52 20.64 -27.09 1.73
N SER A 53 20.02 -27.12 0.54
CA SER A 53 19.05 -28.16 0.17
C SER A 53 19.66 -29.56 0.01
N ASP A 54 20.91 -29.63 -0.45
CA ASP A 54 21.60 -30.89 -0.75
C ASP A 54 22.42 -31.42 0.45
N HIS A 55 22.59 -30.63 1.52
CA HIS A 55 23.33 -31.07 2.71
C HIS A 55 22.43 -31.94 3.61
N PRO A 56 22.88 -33.14 4.02
CA PRO A 56 22.10 -34.04 4.88
C PRO A 56 21.83 -33.47 6.28
N ASP A 57 22.53 -32.39 6.63
CA ASP A 57 22.36 -31.61 7.85
C ASP A 57 22.32 -30.11 7.49
N ALA A 58 21.24 -29.69 6.82
CA ALA A 58 21.04 -28.32 6.36
C ALA A 58 21.11 -27.30 7.51
N ASP A 59 20.56 -27.67 8.66
CA ASP A 59 20.53 -26.85 9.87
C ASP A 59 21.96 -26.63 10.42
N ALA A 60 22.81 -27.65 10.45
CA ALA A 60 24.21 -27.48 10.87
C ALA A 60 25.04 -26.66 9.88
N LEU A 61 24.76 -26.77 8.57
CA LEU A 61 25.45 -25.95 7.56
C LEU A 61 25.03 -24.48 7.68
N GLU A 62 23.74 -24.20 7.84
CA GLU A 62 23.23 -22.85 8.08
C GLU A 62 23.83 -22.25 9.35
N LEU A 63 23.84 -23.01 10.45
CA LEU A 63 24.48 -22.59 11.70
C LEU A 63 25.98 -22.32 11.52
N ARG A 64 26.70 -23.15 10.74
CA ARG A 64 28.12 -22.92 10.45
C ARG A 64 28.33 -21.65 9.62
N LEU A 65 27.54 -21.42 8.58
CA LEU A 65 27.62 -20.21 7.77
C LEU A 65 27.35 -18.94 8.60
N GLN A 66 26.40 -19.02 9.55
CA GLN A 66 26.15 -17.96 10.52
C GLN A 66 27.35 -17.76 11.47
N THR A 67 28.03 -18.81 11.91
CA THR A 67 29.23 -18.68 12.77
C THR A 67 30.47 -18.15 12.04
N ILE A 68 30.57 -18.35 10.72
CA ILE A 68 31.71 -17.91 9.90
C ILE A 68 31.58 -16.44 9.51
N THR A 69 30.36 -15.98 9.30
CA THR A 69 30.11 -14.56 9.08
C THR A 69 30.34 -13.86 10.41
N PRO A 70 31.39 -13.02 10.55
CA PRO A 70 31.55 -12.26 11.78
C PRO A 70 30.24 -11.52 12.03
N PRO A 71 29.75 -11.46 13.29
CA PRO A 71 28.56 -10.69 13.59
C PRO A 71 28.75 -9.29 12.98
N PRO A 72 27.72 -8.74 12.33
CA PRO A 72 27.81 -7.40 11.78
C PRO A 72 28.33 -6.46 12.88
N ASP A 73 29.28 -5.62 12.52
CA ASP A 73 29.80 -4.63 13.45
C ASP A 73 28.65 -3.67 13.78
N GLU A 74 28.13 -3.79 15.01
CA GLU A 74 27.03 -2.95 15.49
C GLU A 74 27.33 -1.46 15.27
N GLY A 75 28.61 -1.06 15.35
CA GLY A 75 29.03 0.30 15.08
C GLY A 75 28.88 0.74 13.62
N GLU A 76 29.11 -0.17 12.65
CA GLU A 76 28.95 0.11 11.22
C GLU A 76 27.46 0.23 10.85
N ASP A 77 26.61 -0.66 11.37
CA ASP A 77 25.17 -0.65 11.11
C ASP A 77 24.47 0.56 11.78
N ASP A 78 24.89 0.92 13.00
CA ASP A 78 24.41 2.12 13.68
C ASP A 78 24.82 3.40 12.91
N GLU A 79 26.03 3.45 12.32
CA GLU A 79 26.48 4.57 11.49
C GLU A 79 25.70 4.67 10.18
N GLU A 80 25.44 3.54 9.50
CA GLU A 80 24.59 3.51 8.32
C GLU A 80 23.17 4.01 8.65
N SER A 81 22.63 3.58 9.79
CA SER A 81 21.31 4.02 10.28
C SER A 81 21.28 5.52 10.53
N ARG A 82 22.31 6.10 11.17
CA ARG A 82 22.47 7.55 11.37
C ARG A 82 22.48 8.33 10.07
N LEU A 83 23.22 7.86 9.07
CA LEU A 83 23.32 8.52 7.76
C LEU A 83 21.98 8.50 7.01
N LEU A 84 21.28 7.36 7.01
CA LEU A 84 19.98 7.20 6.37
C LEU A 84 18.90 8.09 7.02
N GLU A 85 18.89 8.14 8.35
CA GLU A 85 18.02 8.99 9.15
C GLU A 85 18.27 10.48 8.92
N ALA A 86 19.54 10.91 8.95
CA ALA A 86 19.91 12.31 8.68
C ALA A 86 19.47 12.75 7.27
N GLN A 87 19.68 11.90 6.26
CA GLN A 87 19.19 12.18 4.91
C GLN A 87 17.67 12.23 4.85
N ALA A 88 16.99 11.32 5.56
CA ALA A 88 15.53 11.29 5.57
C ALA A 88 14.93 12.54 6.22
N ARG A 89 15.54 13.02 7.32
CA ARG A 89 15.19 14.29 7.97
C ARG A 89 15.30 15.46 7.01
N GLN A 90 16.45 15.60 6.33
CA GLN A 90 16.67 16.68 5.37
C GLN A 90 15.63 16.64 4.23
N ASP A 91 15.36 15.46 3.67
CA ASP A 91 14.35 15.29 2.62
C ASP A 91 12.95 15.70 3.09
N LEU A 92 12.55 15.26 4.30
CA LEU A 92 11.25 15.59 4.90
C LEU A 92 11.09 17.10 5.11
N GLU A 93 12.08 17.73 5.74
CA GLU A 93 12.09 19.17 6.00
C GLU A 93 12.06 19.97 4.68
N SER A 94 12.82 19.54 3.67
CA SER A 94 12.85 20.19 2.35
C SER A 94 11.51 20.14 1.60
N ASP A 95 10.69 19.10 1.84
CA ASP A 95 9.36 18.95 1.25
C ASP A 95 8.23 19.45 2.16
N GLY A 96 8.58 20.13 3.27
CA GLY A 96 7.63 20.75 4.21
C GLY A 96 6.96 19.77 5.19
N CYS A 97 7.50 18.57 5.35
CA CYS A 97 7.06 17.58 6.33
C CYS A 97 7.94 17.66 7.59
N PRO A 98 7.45 18.13 8.76
CA PRO A 98 8.18 17.99 10.02
C PRO A 98 8.50 16.52 10.33
N PRO A 99 9.75 16.20 10.72
CA PRO A 99 10.11 14.91 11.30
C PRO A 99 9.26 14.58 12.53
N CYS A 100 8.94 13.30 12.74
CA CYS A 100 8.10 12.87 13.86
C CYS A 100 8.76 12.96 15.24
N TYR A 101 10.04 13.28 15.30
CA TYR A 101 10.78 13.55 16.53
C TYR A 101 11.90 14.58 16.30
N PRO A 102 12.32 15.32 17.34
CA PRO A 102 13.30 16.40 17.21
C PRO A 102 14.72 15.88 16.91
N PRO A 103 15.63 16.75 16.40
CA PRO A 103 16.96 16.32 15.91
C PRO A 103 17.94 15.89 17.00
N HIS A 104 17.65 16.14 18.27
CA HIS A 104 18.53 15.80 19.39
C HIS A 104 18.33 14.38 19.93
N LEU A 105 17.40 13.59 19.38
CA LEU A 105 17.28 12.17 19.73
C LEU A 105 18.40 11.38 19.06
N ASP A 106 19.07 10.53 19.84
CA ASP A 106 20.08 9.62 19.32
C ASP A 106 19.48 8.60 18.34
N VAL A 107 20.20 8.35 17.26
CA VAL A 107 19.85 7.35 16.23
C VAL A 107 20.87 6.20 16.30
N PRO A 108 20.41 4.94 16.35
CA PRO A 108 19.02 4.49 16.30
C PRO A 108 18.20 4.83 17.56
N VAL A 109 16.91 5.17 17.37
CA VAL A 109 16.02 5.56 18.48
C VAL A 109 15.61 4.32 19.28
N ARG A 110 16.43 3.92 20.26
CA ARG A 110 16.18 2.73 21.09
C ARG A 110 15.17 3.01 22.21
N ASN A 111 15.28 4.15 22.88
CA ASN A 111 14.43 4.54 24.01
C ASN A 111 13.83 5.94 23.77
N PRO A 112 12.76 6.05 22.94
CA PRO A 112 12.15 7.35 22.68
C PRO A 112 11.52 7.95 23.95
N PRO A 113 11.59 9.28 24.14
CA PRO A 113 10.81 9.98 25.16
C PRO A 113 9.32 9.63 25.08
N GLU A 114 8.61 9.68 26.22
CA GLU A 114 7.19 9.28 26.31
C GLU A 114 6.30 9.99 25.27
N GLU A 115 6.56 11.28 25.03
CA GLU A 115 5.82 12.10 24.06
C GLU A 115 5.93 11.62 22.61
N TYR A 116 7.04 10.96 22.24
CA TYR A 116 7.28 10.45 20.88
C TYR A 116 7.15 8.94 20.77
N ARG A 117 7.01 8.21 21.89
CA ARG A 117 7.02 6.75 21.91
C ARG A 117 6.00 6.14 20.96
N GLN A 118 4.75 6.59 21.03
CA GLN A 118 3.67 6.00 20.20
C GLN A 118 3.91 6.21 18.70
N ILE A 119 4.37 7.40 18.29
CA ILE A 119 4.60 7.69 16.87
C ILE A 119 5.85 6.98 16.36
N VAL A 120 6.90 6.85 17.18
CA VAL A 120 8.09 6.06 16.86
C VAL A 120 7.73 4.58 16.70
N GLU A 121 6.96 4.00 17.63
CA GLU A 121 6.49 2.62 17.55
C GLU A 121 5.60 2.39 16.32
N TYR A 122 4.74 3.36 15.96
CA TYR A 122 3.94 3.30 14.73
C TYR A 122 4.84 3.11 13.50
N TRP A 123 5.88 3.93 13.35
CA TRP A 123 6.80 3.84 12.20
C TRP A 123 7.69 2.59 12.25
N LYS A 124 8.10 2.13 13.44
CA LYS A 124 8.81 0.85 13.59
C LYS A 124 7.94 -0.37 13.27
N SER A 125 6.61 -0.24 13.33
CA SER A 125 5.69 -1.35 13.04
C SER A 125 5.68 -1.78 11.56
N PHE A 126 6.28 -1.00 10.66
CA PHE A 126 6.42 -1.35 9.25
C PHE A 126 7.63 -2.26 9.03
N SER A 127 7.40 -3.43 8.43
CA SER A 127 8.34 -4.57 8.30
C SER A 127 9.62 -4.32 7.46
N SER A 128 9.92 -3.09 7.09
CA SER A 128 11.08 -2.70 6.28
C SER A 128 11.83 -1.49 6.84
N THR A 129 11.53 -1.11 8.09
CA THR A 129 11.94 0.17 8.65
C THR A 129 13.04 0.00 9.69
N ASP A 130 13.27 -1.22 10.18
CA ASP A 130 14.22 -1.54 11.24
C ASP A 130 14.32 -0.39 12.26
N ASP A 131 15.51 0.20 12.42
CA ASP A 131 15.73 1.32 13.32
C ASP A 131 15.73 2.72 12.65
N VAL A 132 15.39 2.81 11.34
CA VAL A 132 15.36 4.06 10.56
C VAL A 132 13.95 4.63 10.41
N VAL A 133 13.39 5.08 11.53
CA VAL A 133 12.03 5.62 11.70
C VAL A 133 11.66 6.70 10.64
N LEU A 134 12.50 7.71 10.43
CA LEU A 134 12.22 8.78 9.46
C LEU A 134 12.28 8.29 8.01
N CYS A 135 12.97 7.18 7.73
CA CYS A 135 12.93 6.59 6.38
C CYS A 135 11.53 6.05 6.05
N ALA A 136 10.82 5.45 7.01
CA ALA A 136 9.41 5.09 6.81
C ALA A 136 8.52 6.31 6.66
N GLN A 137 8.69 7.31 7.54
CA GLN A 137 7.92 8.56 7.43
C GLN A 137 8.13 9.22 6.06
N ARG A 138 9.37 9.31 5.58
CA ARG A 138 9.71 9.82 4.25
C ARG A 138 9.07 9.00 3.13
N SER A 139 9.10 7.68 3.24
CA SER A 139 8.48 6.78 2.25
C SER A 139 6.97 7.02 2.17
N ASP A 140 6.31 7.14 3.32
CA ASP A 140 4.87 7.41 3.40
C ASP A 140 4.50 8.81 2.89
N TRP A 141 5.28 9.81 3.24
CA TRP A 141 5.13 11.16 2.70
C TRP A 141 5.27 11.20 1.17
N ARG A 142 6.24 10.46 0.60
CA ARG A 142 6.36 10.33 -0.87
C ARG A 142 5.12 9.67 -1.50
N LYS A 143 4.57 8.61 -0.87
CA LYS A 143 3.32 7.96 -1.33
C LYS A 143 2.15 8.95 -1.30
N PHE A 144 2.06 9.78 -0.25
CA PHE A 144 1.10 10.86 -0.19
C PHE A 144 1.28 11.85 -1.36
N ARG A 145 2.50 12.34 -1.62
CA ARG A 145 2.75 13.30 -2.72
C ARG A 145 2.41 12.71 -4.08
N GLU A 146 2.66 11.42 -4.29
CA GLU A 146 2.20 10.71 -5.49
C GLU A 146 0.67 10.64 -5.58
N SER A 147 0.01 10.28 -4.48
CA SER A 147 -1.45 10.25 -4.40
C SER A 147 -2.06 11.62 -4.69
N GLN A 148 -1.48 12.68 -4.12
CA GLN A 148 -1.88 14.07 -4.33
C GLN A 148 -1.80 14.42 -5.83
N ARG A 149 -0.67 14.14 -6.49
CA ARG A 149 -0.51 14.36 -7.95
C ARG A 149 -1.54 13.58 -8.76
N ARG A 150 -1.79 12.30 -8.44
CA ARG A 150 -2.79 11.47 -9.13
C ARG A 150 -4.21 12.01 -8.95
N LEU A 151 -4.55 12.47 -7.74
CA LEU A 151 -5.84 13.09 -7.46
C LEU A 151 -5.99 14.38 -8.27
N ARG A 152 -5.00 15.27 -8.27
CA ARG A 152 -5.04 16.49 -9.08
C ARG A 152 -5.21 16.20 -10.56
N TYR A 153 -4.50 15.22 -11.10
CA TYR A 153 -4.68 14.79 -12.49
C TYR A 153 -6.12 14.33 -12.76
N ARG A 154 -6.69 13.51 -11.87
CA ARG A 154 -8.07 12.99 -12.00
C ARG A 154 -9.12 14.11 -11.94
N TYR A 155 -8.91 15.11 -11.09
CA TYR A 155 -9.84 16.23 -10.90
C TYR A 155 -9.53 17.44 -11.80
N ARG A 156 -8.48 17.41 -12.63
CA ARG A 156 -8.23 18.46 -13.64
C ARG A 156 -9.37 18.57 -14.65
N ASN A 157 -10.00 17.44 -15.00
CA ASN A 157 -11.10 17.36 -15.95
C ASN A 157 -12.48 17.24 -15.26
N LYS A 158 -12.52 17.29 -13.93
CA LYS A 158 -13.75 17.25 -13.12
C LYS A 158 -13.84 18.52 -12.27
N SER A 159 -14.92 18.70 -11.53
CA SER A 159 -14.93 19.76 -10.52
C SER A 159 -14.05 19.38 -9.34
N PHE A 160 -12.90 20.06 -9.18
CA PHE A 160 -12.06 19.95 -7.99
C PHE A 160 -12.81 20.30 -6.71
N SER A 161 -13.87 21.12 -6.79
CA SER A 161 -14.72 21.43 -5.64
C SER A 161 -15.33 20.18 -5.00
N MET A 162 -15.72 19.19 -5.80
CA MET A 162 -16.28 17.94 -5.27
C MET A 162 -15.29 17.20 -4.37
N PHE A 163 -14.00 17.19 -4.75
CA PHE A 163 -12.96 16.60 -3.91
C PHE A 163 -12.81 17.34 -2.58
N VAL A 164 -12.87 18.67 -2.61
CA VAL A 164 -12.80 19.50 -1.40
C VAL A 164 -14.02 19.28 -0.49
N ASP A 165 -15.21 19.14 -1.07
CA ASP A 165 -16.43 18.87 -0.32
C ASP A 165 -16.42 17.47 0.32
N GLU A 166 -16.01 16.44 -0.42
CA GLU A 166 -15.81 15.09 0.12
C GLU A 166 -14.80 15.07 1.28
N LEU A 167 -13.72 15.84 1.16
CA LEU A 167 -12.71 15.98 2.20
C LEU A 167 -13.27 16.68 3.45
N ARG A 168 -14.07 17.74 3.28
CA ARG A 168 -14.75 18.43 4.39
C ARG A 168 -15.73 17.51 5.11
N GLU A 169 -16.53 16.76 4.35
CA GLU A 169 -17.49 15.79 4.91
C GLU A 169 -16.77 14.71 5.70
N ARG A 170 -15.69 14.14 5.15
CA ARG A 170 -14.88 13.13 5.84
C ARG A 170 -14.31 13.68 7.15
N ARG A 171 -13.67 14.86 7.11
CA ARG A 171 -13.13 15.49 8.32
C ARG A 171 -14.19 15.72 9.38
N ARG A 172 -15.36 16.23 9.01
CA ARG A 172 -16.49 16.43 9.93
C ARG A 172 -16.96 15.12 10.55
N ALA A 173 -17.02 14.04 9.78
CA ALA A 173 -17.40 12.71 10.29
C ALA A 173 -16.43 12.19 11.36
N HIS A 174 -15.16 12.62 11.31
CA HIS A 174 -14.11 12.29 12.29
C HIS A 174 -13.93 13.38 13.37
N GLY A 175 -14.82 14.37 13.44
CA GLY A 175 -14.76 15.45 14.45
C GLY A 175 -13.64 16.46 14.23
N LEU A 176 -13.06 16.52 13.03
CA LEU A 176 -11.95 17.40 12.65
C LEU A 176 -12.45 18.63 11.87
N ASP A 177 -13.45 19.31 12.45
CA ASP A 177 -14.04 20.51 11.85
C ASP A 177 -13.01 21.64 11.72
N GLY A 178 -13.10 22.37 10.61
CA GLY A 178 -12.20 23.48 10.33
C GLY A 178 -12.39 24.03 8.92
N ASN A 179 -11.86 25.24 8.69
CA ASN A 179 -11.90 25.87 7.38
C ASN A 179 -10.93 25.15 6.44
N VAL A 180 -11.49 24.35 5.54
CA VAL A 180 -10.73 23.67 4.49
C VAL A 180 -10.77 24.53 3.22
N HIS A 181 -9.62 25.10 2.87
CA HIS A 181 -9.37 25.68 1.56
C HIS A 181 -8.17 24.98 0.94
N LEU A 182 -8.40 24.27 -0.17
CA LEU A 182 -7.33 23.59 -0.92
C LEU A 182 -7.26 24.18 -2.33
N LEU A 183 -6.06 24.19 -2.89
CA LEU A 183 -5.80 24.71 -4.23
C LEU A 183 -5.56 23.54 -5.19
N LEU A 184 -5.98 23.72 -6.44
CA LEU A 184 -5.79 22.72 -7.48
C LEU A 184 -4.30 22.44 -7.73
N ASP A 185 -3.47 23.48 -7.72
CA ASP A 185 -2.03 23.38 -7.85
C ASP A 185 -1.37 23.13 -6.47
N PRO A 186 -0.75 21.96 -6.23
CA PRO A 186 -0.08 21.66 -4.96
C PRO A 186 1.08 22.60 -4.63
N GLN A 187 1.71 23.22 -5.64
CA GLN A 187 2.86 24.11 -5.41
C GLN A 187 2.45 25.43 -4.77
N GLN A 188 1.19 25.83 -4.92
CA GLN A 188 0.64 27.05 -4.33
C GLN A 188 0.07 26.83 -2.93
N GLN A 189 0.03 25.57 -2.46
CA GLN A 189 -0.53 25.25 -1.16
C GLN A 189 0.44 25.63 -0.05
N SER A 190 -0.09 26.32 0.95
CA SER A 190 0.60 26.51 2.22
C SER A 190 0.89 25.16 2.88
N GLN A 191 1.87 25.16 3.79
CA GLN A 191 2.21 23.98 4.58
C GLN A 191 0.99 23.42 5.32
N GLN A 192 0.19 24.29 5.97
CA GLN A 192 -1.02 23.88 6.68
C GLN A 192 -2.03 23.18 5.76
N GLN A 193 -2.20 23.65 4.52
CA GLN A 193 -3.08 23.02 3.53
C GLN A 193 -2.57 21.65 3.09
N ASN A 194 -1.26 21.50 2.90
CA ASN A 194 -0.65 20.19 2.62
C ASN A 194 -0.89 19.21 3.77
N TRP A 195 -0.81 19.67 5.02
CA TRP A 195 -1.11 18.86 6.21
C TRP A 195 -2.58 18.46 6.33
N ILE A 196 -3.50 19.35 5.99
CA ILE A 196 -4.94 19.03 5.90
C ILE A 196 -5.19 17.90 4.89
N GLU A 197 -4.51 17.93 3.74
CA GLU A 197 -4.59 16.85 2.75
C GLU A 197 -3.89 15.56 3.17
N PHE A 198 -2.76 15.65 3.86
CA PHE A 198 -2.09 14.47 4.41
C PHE A 198 -2.95 13.79 5.47
N GLN A 199 -3.64 14.57 6.32
CA GLN A 199 -4.62 14.05 7.25
C GLN A 199 -5.77 13.34 6.53
N ASP A 200 -6.32 13.95 5.46
CA ASP A 200 -7.37 13.30 4.67
C ASP A 200 -6.89 12.02 3.99
N TYR A 201 -5.64 11.99 3.53
CA TYR A 201 -5.01 10.79 2.99
C TYR A 201 -5.03 9.65 4.00
N HIS A 202 -4.60 9.89 5.25
CA HIS A 202 -4.66 8.88 6.30
C HIS A 202 -6.09 8.55 6.77
N LEU A 203 -7.03 9.50 6.76
CA LEU A 203 -8.43 9.21 7.05
C LEU A 203 -9.02 8.23 6.03
N ARG A 204 -8.71 8.37 4.73
CA ARG A 204 -9.13 7.39 3.71
C ARG A 204 -8.55 6.01 3.96
N LEU A 205 -7.28 5.94 4.37
CA LEU A 205 -6.63 4.67 4.72
C LEU A 205 -7.30 4.04 5.95
N HIS A 206 -7.60 4.85 6.97
CA HIS A 206 -8.34 4.42 8.15
C HIS A 206 -9.72 3.85 7.78
N GLU A 207 -10.53 4.57 7.00
CA GLU A 207 -11.85 4.11 6.53
C GLU A 207 -11.77 2.79 5.74
N LEU A 208 -10.70 2.60 4.96
CA LEU A 208 -10.47 1.36 4.23
C LEU A 208 -10.19 0.19 5.19
N GLN A 209 -9.40 0.42 6.24
CA GLN A 209 -9.12 -0.60 7.26
C GLN A 209 -10.37 -0.90 8.10
N GLU A 210 -11.21 0.08 8.41
CA GLU A 210 -12.48 -0.14 9.10
C GLU A 210 -13.40 -1.04 8.28
N LYS A 211 -13.54 -0.76 6.98
CA LYS A 211 -14.32 -1.63 6.07
C LYS A 211 -13.75 -3.05 6.02
N LYS A 212 -12.43 -3.21 6.04
CA LYS A 212 -11.78 -4.53 6.05
C LYS A 212 -12.07 -5.27 7.35
N ARG A 213 -11.95 -4.62 8.51
CA ARG A 213 -12.33 -5.18 9.82
C ARG A 213 -13.79 -5.60 9.82
N ASP A 214 -14.70 -4.72 9.40
CA ASP A 214 -16.14 -5.00 9.40
C ASP A 214 -16.50 -6.17 8.47
N GLY A 215 -15.83 -6.27 7.32
CA GLY A 215 -15.95 -7.43 6.42
C GLY A 215 -15.50 -8.72 7.07
N LEU A 216 -14.32 -8.73 7.70
CA LEU A 216 -13.81 -9.90 8.43
C LEU A 216 -14.70 -10.31 9.61
N GLN A 217 -15.28 -9.34 10.32
CA GLN A 217 -16.24 -9.61 11.38
C GLN A 217 -17.52 -10.26 10.83
N THR A 218 -18.03 -9.73 9.72
CA THR A 218 -19.21 -10.30 9.04
C THR A 218 -18.93 -11.74 8.57
N ASP A 219 -17.74 -11.99 8.01
CA ASP A 219 -17.32 -13.33 7.60
C ASP A 219 -17.24 -14.27 8.81
N LEU A 220 -16.70 -13.81 9.94
CA LEU A 220 -16.63 -14.60 11.16
C LEU A 220 -18.03 -14.97 11.68
N ASP A 221 -18.95 -14.00 11.74
CA ASP A 221 -20.32 -14.21 12.19
C ASP A 221 -21.07 -15.19 11.27
N ASN A 222 -20.85 -15.09 9.94
CA ASN A 222 -21.44 -16.02 8.98
C ASN A 222 -20.91 -17.45 9.14
N ASN A 223 -19.59 -17.62 9.30
CA ASN A 223 -19.00 -18.95 9.53
C ASN A 223 -19.53 -19.59 10.83
N GLN A 224 -19.76 -18.79 11.87
CA GLN A 224 -20.34 -19.28 13.14
C GLN A 224 -21.79 -19.71 12.99
N ARG A 225 -22.59 -18.98 12.19
CA ARG A 225 -23.98 -19.37 11.87
C ARG A 225 -24.03 -20.66 11.06
N GLU A 226 -23.22 -20.77 10.01
CA GLU A 226 -23.13 -21.97 9.17
C GLU A 226 -22.70 -23.21 9.97
N ALA A 227 -21.77 -23.03 10.92
CA ALA A 227 -21.35 -24.09 11.84
C ALA A 227 -22.43 -24.49 12.86
N SER A 228 -23.37 -23.59 13.16
CA SER A 228 -24.49 -23.87 14.09
C SER A 228 -25.65 -24.60 13.40
N ASP A 229 -25.87 -24.31 12.11
CA ASP A 229 -26.99 -24.88 11.33
C ASP A 229 -26.69 -26.28 10.78
N THR A 230 -25.41 -26.66 10.72
CA THR A 230 -25.00 -27.95 10.20
C THR A 230 -24.59 -28.84 11.36
N ASP A 231 -25.22 -30.00 11.55
CA ASP A 231 -24.76 -31.11 12.42
C ASP A 231 -23.42 -31.73 11.93
N MET A 232 -22.59 -30.93 11.26
CA MET A 232 -21.24 -31.25 10.85
C MET A 232 -20.33 -31.11 12.05
N GLU A 233 -20.41 -32.13 12.90
CA GLU A 233 -19.46 -32.42 13.95
C GLU A 233 -18.03 -32.42 13.34
N GLY A 234 -17.31 -31.31 13.52
CA GLY A 234 -15.86 -31.31 13.46
C GLY A 234 -15.20 -31.39 12.09
N SER A 235 -15.70 -30.69 11.07
CA SER A 235 -14.84 -30.41 9.90
C SER A 235 -13.66 -29.55 10.35
N ALA A 236 -12.49 -30.17 10.56
CA ALA A 236 -11.23 -29.50 10.89
C ALA A 236 -10.92 -28.29 9.98
N TYR A 237 -11.43 -28.31 8.75
CA TYR A 237 -11.35 -27.20 7.81
C TYR A 237 -12.09 -25.94 8.30
N ALA A 238 -13.30 -26.08 8.83
CA ALA A 238 -14.09 -24.94 9.33
C ALA A 238 -13.39 -24.27 10.51
N THR A 239 -12.85 -25.06 11.44
CA THR A 239 -12.05 -24.55 12.58
C THR A 239 -10.79 -23.82 12.11
N GLN A 240 -10.11 -24.35 11.08
CA GLN A 240 -8.93 -23.70 10.51
C GLN A 240 -9.28 -22.37 9.82
N GLN A 241 -10.39 -22.33 9.08
CA GLN A 241 -10.88 -21.12 8.42
C GLN A 241 -11.26 -20.04 9.44
N GLU A 242 -11.98 -20.42 10.50
CA GLU A 242 -12.34 -19.51 11.58
C GLU A 242 -11.08 -18.91 12.24
N ARG A 243 -10.08 -19.75 12.55
CA ARG A 243 -8.79 -19.29 13.11
C ARG A 243 -8.09 -18.30 12.18
N ALA A 244 -8.08 -18.57 10.88
CA ALA A 244 -7.48 -17.67 9.89
C ALA A 244 -8.21 -16.32 9.82
N ILE A 245 -9.55 -16.31 9.91
CA ILE A 245 -10.34 -15.08 9.93
C ILE A 245 -10.05 -14.28 11.21
N ARG A 246 -10.01 -14.94 12.38
CA ARG A 246 -9.68 -14.31 13.66
C ARG A 246 -8.30 -13.65 13.65
N GLN A 247 -7.28 -14.32 13.13
CA GLN A 247 -5.93 -13.76 13.00
C GLN A 247 -5.91 -12.52 12.08
N ARG A 248 -6.64 -12.58 10.95
CA ARG A 248 -6.76 -11.43 10.03
C ARG A 248 -7.50 -10.26 10.68
N LEU A 249 -8.52 -10.55 11.47
CA LEU A 249 -9.30 -9.55 12.19
C LEU A 249 -8.44 -8.86 13.25
N GLU A 250 -7.72 -9.63 14.08
CA GLU A 250 -6.78 -9.12 15.07
C GLU A 250 -5.72 -8.22 14.43
N TYR A 251 -5.14 -8.65 13.31
CA TYR A 251 -4.20 -7.84 12.55
C TYR A 251 -4.83 -6.52 12.07
N ALA A 252 -6.05 -6.58 11.50
CA ALA A 252 -6.76 -5.37 11.04
C ALA A 252 -7.07 -4.41 12.19
N GLU A 253 -7.45 -4.92 13.36
CA GLU A 253 -7.67 -4.11 14.56
C GLU A 253 -6.38 -3.45 15.05
N LYS A 254 -5.27 -4.20 15.07
CA LYS A 254 -3.95 -3.64 15.41
C LYS A 254 -3.57 -2.52 14.42
N THR A 255 -3.76 -2.74 13.13
CA THR A 255 -3.52 -1.72 12.10
C THR A 255 -4.39 -0.49 12.30
N LEU A 256 -5.66 -0.64 12.70
CA LEU A 256 -6.55 0.48 13.01
C LEU A 256 -6.06 1.30 14.20
N ARG A 257 -5.67 0.63 15.30
CA ARG A 257 -5.08 1.31 16.46
C ARG A 257 -3.85 2.13 16.08
N TRP A 258 -2.99 1.57 15.22
CA TRP A 258 -1.84 2.29 14.68
C TRP A 258 -2.25 3.49 13.81
N HIS A 259 -3.30 3.36 13.00
CA HIS A 259 -3.83 4.50 12.23
C HIS A 259 -4.39 5.61 13.13
N GLU A 260 -4.98 5.29 14.28
CA GLU A 260 -5.40 6.31 15.25
C GLU A 260 -4.22 7.11 15.80
N VAL A 261 -3.08 6.44 16.06
CA VAL A 261 -1.86 7.09 16.56
C VAL A 261 -1.35 8.12 15.54
N ILE A 262 -1.19 7.72 14.27
CA ILE A 262 -0.71 8.65 13.23
C ILE A 262 -1.71 9.79 13.00
N LEU A 263 -3.02 9.54 13.03
CA LEU A 263 -4.03 10.61 12.87
C LEU A 263 -3.97 11.64 14.00
N ARG A 264 -3.77 11.19 15.25
CA ARG A 264 -3.58 12.10 16.40
C ARG A 264 -2.30 12.91 16.27
N TRP A 265 -1.20 12.28 15.88
CA TRP A 265 0.07 12.97 15.66
C TRP A 265 -0.03 14.02 14.54
N ILE A 266 -0.66 13.67 13.41
CA ILE A 266 -0.91 14.60 12.30
C ILE A 266 -1.72 15.81 12.77
N GLU A 267 -2.76 15.58 13.59
CA GLU A 267 -3.58 16.68 14.12
C GLU A 267 -2.79 17.58 15.07
N GLN A 268 -1.95 17.01 15.94
CA GLN A 268 -1.06 17.77 16.82
C GLN A 268 -0.11 18.66 16.00
N CYS A 269 0.52 18.11 14.96
CA CYS A 269 1.37 18.87 14.05
C CYS A 269 0.58 19.99 13.34
N ARG A 270 -0.64 19.71 12.87
CA ARG A 270 -1.49 20.69 12.19
C ARG A 270 -1.86 21.85 13.11
N VAL A 271 -2.22 21.57 14.36
CA VAL A 271 -2.58 22.59 15.36
C VAL A 271 -1.37 23.44 15.73
N ALA A 272 -0.19 22.84 15.88
CA ALA A 272 1.04 23.58 16.17
C ALA A 272 1.47 24.54 15.02
N MET A 273 1.03 24.27 13.79
CA MET A 273 1.29 25.15 12.64
C MET A 273 0.30 26.30 12.50
N ASP A 274 -0.81 26.31 13.24
CA ASP A 274 -1.79 27.40 13.17
C ASP A 274 -1.23 28.61 13.93
N PRO A 275 -0.84 29.70 13.26
CA PRO A 275 -0.12 30.80 13.89
C PRO A 275 -1.05 31.68 14.73
N LEU A 276 -2.36 31.44 14.73
CA LEU A 276 -3.29 32.18 15.58
C LEU A 276 -2.96 31.91 17.04
N PRO A 277 -2.42 32.92 17.78
CA PRO A 277 -2.39 32.81 19.23
C PRO A 277 -3.84 32.60 19.67
N PRO A 278 -4.10 31.86 20.77
CA PRO A 278 -5.37 32.01 21.44
C PRO A 278 -5.44 33.50 21.76
N THR A 279 -6.23 34.26 21.00
CA THR A 279 -6.52 35.66 21.31
C THR A 279 -6.96 35.60 22.76
N PRO A 280 -6.19 36.20 23.69
CA PRO A 280 -6.61 36.23 25.08
C PRO A 280 -8.01 36.80 25.01
N PHE A 281 -8.98 36.04 25.48
CA PHE A 281 -10.33 36.53 25.65
C PHE A 281 -10.15 37.73 26.56
N GLU A 282 -10.08 38.94 25.98
CA GLU A 282 -10.03 40.16 26.76
C GLU A 282 -11.29 40.10 27.60
N LYS A 283 -11.09 39.83 28.90
CA LYS A 283 -12.09 40.10 29.91
C LYS A 283 -12.31 41.60 29.84
N GLY A 284 -13.19 42.02 28.94
CA GLY A 284 -13.83 43.32 28.99
C GLY A 284 -14.53 43.41 30.34
N SER A 285 -13.85 43.99 31.31
CA SER A 285 -14.48 44.66 32.43
C SER A 285 -15.27 45.82 31.84
N GLY A 286 -16.58 45.65 31.71
CA GLY A 286 -17.45 46.66 31.15
C GLY A 286 -18.89 46.22 31.25
N ASP A 287 -19.50 46.53 32.39
CA ASP A 287 -20.93 46.44 32.63
C ASP A 287 -21.73 47.01 31.46
N GLN A 288 -22.74 46.26 31.00
CA GLN A 288 -24.16 46.67 31.00
C GLN A 288 -24.97 45.83 30.00
N ASN A 289 -25.90 45.05 30.56
CA ASN A 289 -27.21 44.72 30.03
C ASN A 289 -27.37 44.60 28.51
N SER A 290 -27.24 43.37 28.00
CA SER A 290 -28.14 42.87 26.96
C SER A 290 -28.14 41.35 26.94
N SER A 291 -29.30 40.81 27.33
CA SER A 291 -29.69 39.42 27.22
C SER A 291 -29.48 38.89 25.78
N SER A 292 -28.49 38.01 25.60
CA SER A 292 -28.53 37.00 24.54
C SER A 292 -27.73 35.77 24.98
N ASN A 293 -28.50 34.77 25.38
CA ASN A 293 -28.05 33.55 26.00
C ASN A 293 -27.56 32.56 24.92
N ARG A 294 -26.25 32.54 24.61
CA ARG A 294 -25.58 31.36 24.00
C ARG A 294 -24.20 31.18 24.61
N GLN A 295 -24.21 30.56 25.78
CA GLN A 295 -23.04 30.18 26.57
C GLN A 295 -22.27 29.05 25.88
N TRP A 296 -21.33 29.39 25.01
CA TRP A 296 -20.27 28.48 24.57
C TRP A 296 -19.28 28.29 25.72
N ARG A 297 -19.39 27.15 26.42
CA ARG A 297 -18.42 26.74 27.43
C ARG A 297 -17.08 26.40 26.76
N SER A 298 -16.09 27.27 26.89
CA SER A 298 -14.68 26.96 26.64
C SER A 298 -14.19 25.99 27.73
N LYS A 299 -14.26 24.69 27.42
CA LYS A 299 -13.61 23.66 28.24
C LYS A 299 -12.11 23.71 27.99
N ARG A 300 -11.37 23.83 29.09
CA ARG A 300 -9.93 23.67 29.22
C ARG A 300 -9.57 22.20 28.88
N TRP A 301 -8.90 21.97 27.75
CA TRP A 301 -8.52 20.64 27.28
C TRP A 301 -7.19 20.20 27.89
N ASN A 302 -7.19 19.87 29.18
CA ASN A 302 -6.09 19.15 29.80
C ASN A 302 -6.50 17.68 29.96
N THR A 303 -6.54 16.96 28.82
CA THR A 303 -6.48 15.49 28.64
C THR A 303 -6.92 15.21 27.19
N PRO A 304 -6.25 14.32 26.45
CA PRO A 304 -6.70 13.96 25.11
C PRO A 304 -8.04 13.25 25.25
N THR A 305 -9.11 13.91 24.84
CA THR A 305 -10.39 13.21 24.64
C THR A 305 -10.12 12.22 23.54
N VAL A 306 -10.10 10.94 23.93
CA VAL A 306 -10.14 9.78 23.06
C VAL A 306 -11.03 10.11 21.88
N LEU A 307 -10.45 10.09 20.68
CA LEU A 307 -11.12 10.17 19.39
C LEU A 307 -12.44 9.42 19.53
N GLY A 308 -13.53 10.17 19.61
CA GLY A 308 -14.80 9.62 20.08
C GLY A 308 -15.16 8.45 19.19
N LYS A 309 -15.44 7.29 19.79
CA LYS A 309 -16.09 6.16 19.12
C LYS A 309 -17.52 6.57 18.74
N ALA A 310 -17.66 7.55 17.84
CA ALA A 310 -18.90 7.88 17.20
C ALA A 310 -19.20 6.74 16.23
N ARG A 311 -19.94 5.74 16.71
CA ARG A 311 -20.64 4.80 15.82
C ARG A 311 -21.54 5.65 14.92
N VAL A 312 -21.08 5.91 13.70
CA VAL A 312 -21.92 6.44 12.62
C VAL A 312 -22.99 5.38 12.37
N SER A 313 -24.15 5.59 12.99
CA SER A 313 -25.35 4.82 12.67
C SER A 313 -25.72 5.16 11.24
N LYS A 314 -25.50 4.20 10.33
CA LYS A 314 -25.87 4.30 8.92
C LYS A 314 -27.38 4.55 8.83
N SER A 315 -27.79 5.79 8.56
CA SER A 315 -29.14 6.05 8.07
C SER A 315 -29.26 5.44 6.67
N THR A 316 -30.14 4.45 6.53
CA THR A 316 -30.55 3.90 5.22
C THR A 316 -31.05 5.02 4.32
N PRO A 317 -30.56 5.16 3.08
CA PRO A 317 -31.09 6.14 2.14
C PRO A 317 -32.51 5.73 1.72
N LYS A 318 -33.47 6.63 1.93
CA LYS A 318 -34.83 6.53 1.38
C LYS A 318 -34.75 6.37 -0.14
N GLY A 319 -35.37 5.30 -0.64
CA GLY A 319 -35.36 4.89 -2.03
C GLY A 319 -35.78 6.01 -2.98
N ARG A 320 -34.97 6.21 -4.02
CA ARG A 320 -35.30 7.05 -5.17
C ARG A 320 -35.97 6.15 -6.22
N ASN A 321 -37.19 6.52 -6.58
CA ASN A 321 -38.10 5.82 -7.49
C ASN A 321 -37.42 5.32 -8.78
N ILE A 322 -37.31 4.00 -8.93
CA ILE A 322 -37.09 3.36 -10.22
C ILE A 322 -38.46 3.09 -10.84
N ARG A 323 -38.69 3.73 -11.98
CA ARG A 323 -39.90 3.72 -12.79
C ARG A 323 -40.00 2.36 -13.51
N THR A 324 -40.70 1.39 -12.95
CA THR A 324 -41.05 0.14 -13.63
C THR A 324 -42.23 0.34 -14.58
N ARG A 325 -42.05 -0.05 -15.86
CA ARG A 325 -43.12 -0.16 -16.86
C ARG A 325 -44.05 -1.33 -16.52
N PRO A 326 -45.37 -1.24 -16.78
CA PRO A 326 -46.33 -2.24 -16.35
C PRO A 326 -46.42 -3.43 -17.33
N PHE A 327 -46.38 -4.65 -16.80
CA PHE A 327 -46.92 -5.83 -17.46
C PHE A 327 -48.38 -6.00 -17.03
N LYS A 328 -49.28 -6.09 -18.02
CA LYS A 328 -50.70 -6.40 -17.83
C LYS A 328 -50.86 -7.82 -17.32
N ALA A 329 -51.46 -8.00 -16.14
CA ALA A 329 -52.06 -9.25 -15.70
C ALA A 329 -53.59 -9.09 -15.74
N ALA A 330 -54.24 -9.97 -16.50
CA ALA A 330 -55.69 -10.13 -16.46
C ALA A 330 -56.05 -11.10 -15.33
N MET A 331 -57.05 -10.69 -14.54
CA MET A 331 -57.66 -11.44 -13.46
C MET A 331 -58.38 -12.71 -13.95
N SER A 332 -58.43 -13.74 -13.10
CA SER A 332 -59.69 -14.23 -12.53
C SER A 332 -59.42 -15.18 -11.35
N LYS A 333 -60.44 -15.25 -10.50
CA LYS A 333 -60.51 -15.67 -9.09
C LYS A 333 -60.97 -17.15 -8.96
N PRO A 334 -61.07 -17.69 -7.73
CA PRO A 334 -60.79 -19.09 -7.38
C PRO A 334 -62.05 -19.93 -7.10
N LEU A 335 -61.87 -21.23 -6.85
CA LEU A 335 -62.70 -22.21 -6.10
C LEU A 335 -61.83 -23.50 -6.06
N SER A 336 -61.55 -24.21 -4.96
CA SER A 336 -62.37 -24.85 -3.91
C SER A 336 -62.18 -26.38 -3.98
N VAL A 337 -61.58 -26.93 -2.92
CA VAL A 337 -61.88 -28.21 -2.22
C VAL A 337 -61.74 -29.57 -2.95
N ASP A 338 -60.91 -30.41 -2.30
CA ASP A 338 -60.89 -31.87 -2.13
C ASP A 338 -60.72 -32.93 -3.25
N SER A 339 -59.90 -33.91 -2.83
CA SER A 339 -60.03 -35.36 -2.98
C SER A 339 -59.47 -36.09 -4.22
N ALA A 340 -58.51 -36.96 -3.87
CA ALA A 340 -58.39 -38.39 -4.22
C ALA A 340 -58.15 -38.83 -5.68
N VAL A 341 -57.01 -39.54 -5.82
CA VAL A 341 -56.83 -40.86 -6.46
C VAL A 341 -57.78 -41.20 -7.61
N THR A 342 -57.23 -41.43 -8.82
CA THR A 342 -57.32 -42.68 -9.61
C THR A 342 -56.85 -42.42 -11.07
N MET A 343 -55.92 -43.25 -11.56
CA MET A 343 -55.61 -43.41 -13.00
C MET A 343 -56.71 -44.27 -13.65
N PRO A 344 -57.10 -44.00 -14.91
CA PRO A 344 -56.73 -44.98 -15.94
C PRO A 344 -56.49 -44.42 -17.35
N SER A 345 -55.79 -45.25 -18.11
CA SER A 345 -55.52 -45.23 -19.55
C SER A 345 -56.76 -45.05 -20.45
N GLY A 346 -56.57 -44.47 -21.64
CA GLY A 346 -57.54 -44.62 -22.73
C GLY A 346 -57.41 -43.65 -23.90
N THR A 347 -56.70 -44.10 -24.95
CA THR A 347 -57.00 -43.91 -26.38
C THR A 347 -57.66 -42.61 -26.90
N GLY A 348 -56.88 -41.88 -27.70
CA GLY A 348 -57.24 -41.55 -29.09
C GLY A 348 -58.23 -40.41 -29.32
N GLN A 349 -57.72 -39.27 -29.80
CA GLN A 349 -58.36 -38.49 -30.86
C GLN A 349 -57.38 -37.44 -31.44
N MET A 350 -57.20 -37.48 -32.78
CA MET A 350 -56.60 -36.39 -33.53
C MET A 350 -57.51 -35.16 -33.56
N PRO A 351 -56.94 -33.96 -33.63
CA PRO A 351 -57.45 -33.02 -34.62
C PRO A 351 -56.36 -32.25 -35.40
N LYS A 352 -56.50 -32.31 -36.72
CA LYS A 352 -56.46 -31.19 -37.69
C LYS A 352 -55.29 -30.20 -37.60
N ARG A 353 -54.24 -30.54 -38.37
CA ARG A 353 -53.66 -29.75 -39.48
C ARG A 353 -53.90 -28.23 -39.41
N ARG A 354 -52.89 -27.49 -38.97
CA ARG A 354 -52.66 -26.09 -39.38
C ARG A 354 -51.29 -25.97 -40.03
N GLU A 355 -51.28 -25.34 -41.20
CA GLU A 355 -50.15 -25.12 -42.07
C GLU A 355 -49.08 -24.25 -41.40
N ILE A 356 -47.85 -24.75 -41.36
CA ILE A 356 -46.66 -23.96 -41.01
C ILE A 356 -45.79 -23.90 -42.27
N LYS A 357 -45.60 -22.69 -42.79
CA LYS A 357 -44.66 -22.37 -43.88
C LYS A 357 -43.21 -22.60 -43.39
N PRO A 358 -42.33 -23.20 -44.22
CA PRO A 358 -40.97 -23.52 -43.82
C PRO A 358 -40.03 -22.31 -44.04
N ARG A 359 -39.15 -22.03 -43.09
CA ARG A 359 -37.91 -21.28 -43.35
C ARG A 359 -36.70 -22.19 -43.12
N ARG A 360 -36.16 -22.60 -44.28
CA ARG A 360 -34.80 -23.05 -44.61
C ARG A 360 -33.85 -23.40 -43.47
N ALA A 361 -33.45 -24.68 -43.50
CA ALA A 361 -32.19 -25.20 -43.02
C ALA A 361 -30.97 -24.52 -43.69
N LYS A 362 -29.88 -24.39 -42.94
CA LYS A 362 -28.54 -24.70 -43.44
C LYS A 362 -27.85 -25.61 -42.44
N GLU A 363 -27.56 -26.80 -42.93
CA GLU A 363 -26.83 -27.87 -42.30
C GLU A 363 -25.32 -27.59 -42.21
N LYS A 364 -24.72 -28.21 -41.19
CA LYS A 364 -23.43 -28.92 -41.17
C LYS A 364 -22.13 -28.14 -41.44
N ALA A 365 -21.29 -28.11 -40.42
CA ALA A 365 -19.98 -28.77 -40.48
C ALA A 365 -19.58 -29.30 -39.09
N LEU A 366 -19.30 -30.59 -39.05
CA LEU A 366 -18.81 -31.37 -37.92
C LEU A 366 -17.28 -31.45 -38.03
N GLY A 367 -16.59 -31.35 -36.89
CA GLY A 367 -15.22 -31.84 -36.73
C GLY A 367 -14.20 -30.77 -36.33
N GLN A 368 -13.82 -30.74 -35.06
CA GLN A 368 -12.57 -31.32 -34.58
C GLN A 368 -12.39 -31.01 -33.09
N LEU A 369 -12.14 -32.06 -32.33
CA LEU A 369 -11.81 -32.07 -30.91
C LEU A 369 -10.41 -31.50 -30.68
N LEU A 370 -10.29 -30.54 -29.75
CA LEU A 370 -9.02 -30.13 -29.13
C LEU A 370 -9.25 -29.92 -27.62
N PRO A 371 -8.31 -30.35 -26.76
CA PRO A 371 -8.53 -30.43 -25.33
C PRO A 371 -8.43 -29.07 -24.63
N GLN A 372 -9.34 -28.87 -23.66
CA GLN A 372 -9.32 -27.76 -22.71
C GLN A 372 -8.05 -27.80 -21.85
N ARG A 373 -7.18 -26.80 -22.03
CA ARG A 373 -6.18 -26.42 -21.02
C ARG A 373 -6.76 -25.32 -20.13
N VAL A 374 -6.85 -25.63 -18.84
CA VAL A 374 -7.22 -24.72 -17.77
C VAL A 374 -6.10 -23.68 -17.58
N ALA A 375 -6.38 -22.43 -17.93
CA ALA A 375 -5.49 -21.31 -17.60
C ALA A 375 -5.99 -20.63 -16.31
N LYS A 376 -5.30 -20.88 -15.20
CA LYS A 376 -5.42 -20.09 -13.97
C LYS A 376 -4.86 -18.69 -14.22
N ALA A 377 -5.69 -17.69 -13.97
CA ALA A 377 -5.30 -16.29 -13.98
C ALA A 377 -4.61 -15.95 -12.64
N ASN A 378 -3.30 -15.68 -12.69
CA ASN A 378 -2.60 -14.89 -11.68
C ASN A 378 -2.11 -13.60 -12.34
N ARG A 379 -2.78 -12.49 -12.04
CA ARG A 379 -2.31 -11.14 -12.37
C ARG A 379 -1.53 -10.61 -11.17
N PHE A 380 -0.21 -10.56 -11.27
CA PHE A 380 0.59 -9.58 -10.55
C PHE A 380 1.27 -8.68 -11.58
N ALA A 381 1.37 -7.41 -11.19
CA ALA A 381 1.80 -6.30 -12.01
C ALA A 381 3.31 -6.33 -12.24
N ASP A 382 3.73 -6.01 -13.46
CA ASP A 382 5.04 -5.40 -13.70
C ASP A 382 4.92 -4.32 -14.77
N THR A 383 5.22 -3.10 -14.34
CA THR A 383 5.29 -1.89 -15.17
C THR A 383 6.60 -1.88 -15.92
N GLY A 384 6.57 -2.43 -17.14
CA GLY A 384 7.67 -2.31 -18.11
C GLY A 384 7.57 -1.02 -18.93
N THR A 385 8.48 -0.08 -18.67
CA THR A 385 8.78 1.09 -19.50
C THR A 385 9.16 0.65 -20.92
N LYS A 386 8.32 1.01 -21.90
CA LYS A 386 8.68 0.94 -23.32
C LYS A 386 8.73 2.33 -23.92
N SER A 387 9.96 2.79 -24.15
CA SER A 387 10.27 3.77 -25.20
C SER A 387 9.76 3.25 -26.54
N ARG A 388 8.96 4.07 -27.24
CA ARG A 388 8.80 3.94 -28.68
C ARG A 388 8.78 5.31 -29.33
N SER A 389 9.69 5.44 -30.28
CA SER A 389 9.89 6.59 -31.14
C SER A 389 8.82 6.64 -32.25
N ARG A 390 8.54 7.88 -32.66
CA ARG A 390 8.30 8.33 -34.04
C ARG A 390 7.06 7.77 -34.77
N ALA A 391 6.03 8.61 -34.88
CA ALA A 391 5.22 8.71 -36.09
C ALA A 391 5.02 10.20 -36.42
N GLN A 392 5.33 10.52 -37.67
CA GLN A 392 5.17 11.82 -38.31
C GLN A 392 3.68 12.15 -38.45
N CYS A 393 3.31 13.42 -38.27
CA CYS A 393 2.13 13.96 -38.93
C CYS A 393 2.42 15.41 -39.32
N SER A 394 2.37 15.63 -40.63
CA SER A 394 2.50 16.90 -41.32
C SER A 394 1.23 17.73 -41.12
N CYS A 395 1.38 19.02 -40.83
CA CYS A 395 0.41 20.05 -41.15
C CYS A 395 1.20 21.35 -41.41
N ASP A 396 1.20 21.74 -42.68
CA ASP A 396 1.72 22.99 -43.21
C ASP A 396 0.92 24.21 -42.72
N GLY A 397 1.61 25.34 -42.54
CA GLY A 397 1.01 26.68 -42.43
C GLY A 397 2.03 27.75 -41.99
N PRO A 398 2.04 28.96 -42.57
CA PRO A 398 3.30 29.62 -42.96
C PRO A 398 3.73 30.84 -42.13
N ILE A 399 5.06 31.00 -42.09
CA ILE A 399 5.87 32.22 -42.27
C ILE A 399 5.42 33.49 -41.52
N ARG A 400 6.24 33.90 -40.55
CA ARG A 400 6.67 35.30 -40.42
C ARG A 400 8.07 35.38 -39.83
N ASP A 401 8.99 35.90 -40.65
CA ASP A 401 10.32 36.37 -40.30
C ASP A 401 10.25 37.48 -39.25
N GLN A 402 11.18 37.46 -38.30
CA GLN A 402 11.97 38.65 -37.94
C GLN A 402 13.21 38.28 -37.10
N ALA A 403 14.36 38.57 -37.71
CA ALA A 403 15.59 39.12 -37.12
C ALA A 403 16.21 38.47 -35.86
N ARG A 404 17.30 37.70 -36.11
CA ARG A 404 18.54 37.70 -35.30
C ARG A 404 19.11 39.13 -35.18
N PRO A 405 19.99 39.51 -34.21
CA PRO A 405 21.19 38.76 -33.76
C PRO A 405 21.44 38.89 -32.22
N HIS A 406 22.35 38.20 -31.50
CA HIS A 406 23.80 38.05 -31.64
C HIS A 406 24.32 36.93 -30.70
N HIS A 407 25.48 36.41 -31.08
CA HIS A 407 26.45 35.59 -30.35
C HIS A 407 26.37 35.54 -28.81
N ARG A 408 26.31 34.32 -28.27
CA ARG A 408 27.01 33.97 -27.03
C ARG A 408 27.79 32.67 -27.22
N LEU A 409 29.10 32.81 -27.05
CA LEU A 409 30.09 31.75 -27.00
C LEU A 409 29.75 30.76 -25.88
N ALA A 410 29.62 29.49 -26.24
CA ALA A 410 29.46 28.40 -25.29
C ALA A 410 30.78 28.16 -24.57
N THR A 411 30.83 28.51 -23.29
CA THR A 411 31.88 28.09 -22.36
C THR A 411 31.73 26.58 -22.17
N GLN A 412 32.74 25.84 -22.61
CA GLN A 412 32.83 24.40 -22.36
C GLN A 412 32.85 24.17 -20.84
N ARG A 413 31.85 23.44 -20.33
CA ARG A 413 31.88 22.92 -18.97
C ARG A 413 32.88 21.75 -18.91
N PRO A 414 33.82 21.72 -17.97
CA PRO A 414 34.65 20.56 -17.75
C PRO A 414 33.77 19.38 -17.33
N HIS A 415 34.03 18.22 -17.94
CA HIS A 415 33.44 16.94 -17.56
C HIS A 415 33.70 16.68 -16.07
N PRO A 416 32.68 16.25 -15.29
CA PRO A 416 32.94 15.75 -13.96
C PRO A 416 33.72 14.44 -14.09
N THR A 417 34.87 14.37 -13.41
CA THR A 417 35.58 13.13 -13.15
C THR A 417 34.65 12.10 -12.52
N PRO A 418 34.77 10.81 -12.87
CA PRO A 418 33.93 9.76 -12.31
C PRO A 418 34.14 9.70 -10.79
N ARG A 419 33.07 9.98 -10.04
CA ARG A 419 33.02 9.72 -8.59
C ARG A 419 33.27 8.23 -8.37
N THR A 420 34.34 7.92 -7.65
CA THR A 420 34.58 6.59 -7.10
C THR A 420 33.52 6.35 -6.02
N ILE A 421 32.47 5.62 -6.38
CA ILE A 421 31.51 5.09 -5.40
C ILE A 421 32.24 3.95 -4.69
N LYS A 422 32.72 4.22 -3.48
CA LYS A 422 33.13 3.19 -2.52
C LYS A 422 31.91 2.87 -1.66
N THR A 423 31.37 1.67 -1.78
CA THR A 423 30.53 1.08 -0.72
C THR A 423 30.80 -0.41 -0.56
N ARG A 424 30.78 -0.79 0.72
CA ARG A 424 30.55 -2.08 1.39
C ARG A 424 31.38 -3.29 0.93
N SER A 425 32.30 -3.70 1.81
CA SER A 425 33.08 -4.96 1.76
C SER A 425 34.27 -5.05 0.77
N GLN A 426 35.27 -4.18 0.92
CA GLN A 426 36.65 -4.56 0.56
C GLN A 426 37.46 -4.93 1.81
N ARG A 427 37.14 -6.06 2.43
CA ARG A 427 38.19 -6.86 3.07
C ARG A 427 38.78 -7.79 2.00
N ILE A 428 39.75 -7.28 1.27
CA ILE A 428 40.82 -8.14 0.78
C ILE A 428 41.61 -8.46 2.04
N SER A 429 41.50 -9.68 2.55
CA SER A 429 42.39 -10.20 3.58
C SER A 429 43.83 -9.98 3.10
N ARG A 430 44.54 -9.01 3.71
CA ARG A 430 46.00 -8.94 3.56
C ARG A 430 46.55 -10.29 4.00
N ALA A 431 47.41 -10.89 3.18
CA ALA A 431 48.13 -12.10 3.56
C ALA A 431 48.83 -11.86 4.92
N PRO A 432 48.83 -12.85 5.84
CA PRO A 432 49.52 -12.70 7.11
C PRO A 432 51.01 -12.48 6.82
N VAL A 433 51.49 -11.28 7.14
CA VAL A 433 52.91 -11.01 7.29
C VAL A 433 53.38 -11.93 8.40
N ARG A 434 54.27 -12.87 8.07
CA ARG A 434 54.93 -13.75 9.04
C ARG A 434 55.54 -12.87 10.13
N TRP A 435 54.96 -12.92 11.32
CA TRP A 435 55.66 -12.62 12.55
C TRP A 435 56.18 -13.96 13.07
N ALA A 436 57.45 -14.24 12.79
CA ALA A 436 58.25 -15.14 13.58
C ALA A 436 59.42 -14.30 14.11
N PRO A 437 59.69 -14.30 15.43
CA PRO A 437 61.01 -14.01 15.92
C PRO A 437 61.93 -15.22 15.68
N GLU A 438 63.08 -14.91 15.10
CA GLU A 438 64.27 -15.73 14.76
C GLU A 438 64.17 -16.72 13.60
#